data_AF-A0A078BD99-F1
#
_entry.id   AF-A0A078BD99-F1
#
_cell.length_a   1.000
_cell.length_b   1.000
_cell.length_c   1.000
_cell.angle_alpha   90.00
_cell.angle_beta   90.00
_cell.angle_gamma   90.00
#
_symmetry.space_group_name_H-M   'P 1'
#
loop_
_entity.id
_entity.type
_entity.pdbx_description
1 polymer ?
#
loop_
_entity_poly.entity_id
_entity_poly.type
_entity_poly.pdbx_seq_one_letter_code
_entity_poly.pdbx_strand_id
1 'polypeptide(L)'
;MLRPGSLDALLREACYTTIPAVLGLPQYTLHDGSLVDRGYEFDLFMNPIPVFTTGVHEVATATGACLWIPREVWSAVGGFPPWFESIAEDIYLCQAARLLGYPTRVLDAPGFDQWIGKNLGGGKVMDDKLKTTARRRALSERNKTAVMLLCYPAWALLVLLPIHALLLGIEALFLWISGSGRGKVARIYGAILPVLWREREAISALRHQLQTHKKQSGWRFMRRFHWLPHKLRMLLRHGAPEIR
;
A
#
# COMPACT_ATOMS: atom_id res chain seq x y z
N MET A 1 18.88 -6.67 -2.20
CA MET A 1 19.69 -7.80 -2.68
C MET A 1 18.86 -9.06 -2.56
N LEU A 2 18.67 -9.81 -3.64
CA LEU A 2 17.96 -11.09 -3.56
C LEU A 2 18.85 -12.11 -2.84
N ARG A 3 18.27 -12.87 -1.92
CA ARG A 3 18.97 -13.98 -1.27
C ARG A 3 19.02 -15.19 -2.23
N PRO A 4 20.04 -16.06 -2.14
CA PRO A 4 20.15 -17.24 -3.00
C PRO A 4 18.89 -18.11 -2.97
N GLY A 5 18.47 -18.62 -4.13
CA GLY A 5 17.25 -19.45 -4.28
C GLY A 5 15.93 -18.68 -4.35
N SER A 6 15.92 -17.36 -4.08
CA SER A 6 14.71 -16.53 -4.15
C SER A 6 14.13 -16.41 -5.56
N LEU A 7 14.99 -16.27 -6.57
CA LEU A 7 14.56 -16.19 -7.97
C LEU A 7 13.96 -17.52 -8.45
N ASP A 8 14.62 -18.62 -8.10
CA ASP A 8 14.14 -19.97 -8.44
C ASP A 8 12.79 -20.26 -7.78
N ALA A 9 12.58 -19.82 -6.54
CA ALA A 9 11.31 -19.96 -5.84
C ALA A 9 10.18 -19.23 -6.57
N LEU A 10 10.42 -17.98 -7.01
CA LEU A 10 9.45 -17.20 -7.78
C LEU A 10 9.12 -17.86 -9.12
N LEU A 11 10.14 -18.31 -9.85
CA LEU A 11 9.97 -18.98 -11.14
C LEU A 11 9.19 -20.29 -10.98
N ARG A 12 9.55 -21.13 -9.99
CA ARG A 12 8.85 -22.39 -9.71
C ARG A 12 7.38 -22.14 -9.39
N GLU A 13 7.07 -21.24 -8.45
CA GLU A 13 5.68 -20.95 -8.09
C GLU A 13 4.89 -20.42 -9.30
N ALA A 14 5.50 -19.56 -10.12
CA ALA A 14 4.86 -19.03 -11.33
C ALA A 14 4.54 -20.13 -12.36
N CYS A 15 5.37 -21.18 -12.46
CA CYS A 15 5.14 -22.32 -13.35
C CYS A 15 4.09 -23.30 -12.82
N TYR A 16 3.99 -23.50 -11.51
CA TYR A 16 3.08 -24.47 -10.90
C TYR A 16 1.68 -23.91 -10.58
N THR A 17 1.54 -22.60 -10.53
CA THR A 17 0.28 -21.96 -10.16
C THR A 17 -0.74 -22.02 -11.30
N THR A 18 -1.95 -22.51 -11.02
CA THR A 18 -3.06 -22.56 -11.99
C THR A 18 -3.73 -21.21 -12.24
N ILE A 19 -3.77 -20.34 -11.23
CA ILE A 19 -4.33 -18.98 -11.32
C ILE A 19 -3.19 -17.97 -11.22
N PRO A 20 -2.86 -17.25 -12.31
CA PRO A 20 -1.78 -16.26 -12.31
C PRO A 20 -1.87 -15.31 -11.10
N ALA A 21 -0.74 -15.04 -10.45
CA ALA A 21 -0.70 -14.31 -9.20
C ALA A 21 0.44 -13.30 -9.20
N VAL A 22 0.27 -12.19 -8.48
CA VAL A 22 1.38 -11.33 -8.11
C VAL A 22 2.13 -12.04 -6.98
N LEU A 23 3.41 -12.37 -7.20
CA LEU A 23 4.22 -13.04 -6.20
C LEU A 23 5.19 -12.06 -5.55
N GLY A 24 5.32 -12.16 -4.24
CA GLY A 24 6.29 -11.45 -3.42
C GLY A 24 7.12 -12.40 -2.58
N LEU A 25 8.10 -11.83 -1.91
CA LEU A 25 9.05 -12.54 -1.06
C LEU A 25 9.14 -11.89 0.33
N PRO A 26 9.59 -12.62 1.35
CA PRO A 26 9.90 -12.04 2.65
C PRO A 26 10.96 -10.95 2.52
N GLN A 27 10.70 -9.81 3.15
CA GLN A 27 11.59 -8.64 3.15
C GLN A 27 12.41 -8.63 4.43
N TYR A 28 13.72 -8.41 4.30
CA TYR A 28 14.65 -8.28 5.42
C TYR A 28 15.35 -6.93 5.38
N THR A 29 15.74 -6.40 6.53
CA THR A 29 16.57 -5.19 6.58
C THR A 29 18.02 -5.56 6.28
N LEU A 30 18.68 -4.80 5.41
CA LEU A 30 20.12 -5.01 5.15
C LEU A 30 21.00 -4.64 6.36
N HIS A 31 20.47 -3.92 7.35
CA HIS A 31 21.25 -3.44 8.50
C HIS A 31 21.64 -4.59 9.46
N ASP A 32 20.67 -5.42 9.83
CA ASP A 32 20.84 -6.48 10.84
C ASP A 32 20.20 -7.82 10.40
N GLY A 33 19.67 -7.89 9.17
CA GLY A 33 19.06 -9.09 8.63
C GLY A 33 17.71 -9.47 9.24
N SER A 34 17.12 -8.64 10.12
CA SER A 34 15.81 -8.93 10.71
C SER A 34 14.68 -8.91 9.68
N LEU A 35 13.68 -9.76 9.90
CA LEU A 35 12.48 -9.84 9.07
C LEU A 35 11.63 -8.58 9.27
N VAL A 36 11.26 -7.96 8.16
CA VAL A 36 10.47 -6.72 8.12
C VAL A 36 9.02 -7.04 7.86
N ASP A 37 8.77 -7.87 6.85
CA ASP A 37 7.43 -8.30 6.47
C ASP A 37 7.47 -9.56 5.59
N ARG A 38 6.33 -10.21 5.50
CA ARG A 38 5.98 -11.23 4.51
C ARG A 38 4.76 -10.75 3.72
N GLY A 39 4.81 -9.50 3.24
CA GLY A 39 3.67 -8.80 2.66
C GLY A 39 2.81 -8.09 3.69
N TYR A 40 1.72 -7.50 3.21
CA TYR A 40 0.89 -6.60 3.97
C TYR A 40 -0.60 -6.90 3.79
N GLU A 41 -1.34 -6.81 4.89
CA GLU A 41 -2.77 -6.55 4.91
C GLU A 41 -3.00 -5.04 5.12
N PHE A 42 -4.27 -4.60 5.15
CA PHE A 42 -4.59 -3.19 5.35
C PHE A 42 -5.63 -2.98 6.43
N ASP A 43 -5.63 -1.80 7.05
CA ASP A 43 -6.86 -1.28 7.65
C ASP A 43 -7.82 -0.74 6.56
N LEU A 44 -9.05 -0.39 6.95
CA LEU A 44 -10.05 0.19 6.04
C LEU A 44 -9.61 1.47 5.30
N PHE A 45 -8.49 2.09 5.67
CA PHE A 45 -7.96 3.33 5.12
C PHE A 45 -6.62 3.13 4.40
N MET A 46 -6.34 1.90 3.94
CA MET A 46 -5.13 1.54 3.18
C MET A 46 -3.82 1.79 3.95
N ASN A 47 -3.86 1.75 5.28
CA ASN A 47 -2.61 1.74 6.06
C ASN A 47 -2.08 0.31 6.14
N PRO A 48 -0.83 0.07 5.67
CA PRO A 48 -0.26 -1.27 5.62
C PRO A 48 -0.06 -1.84 7.02
N ILE A 49 -0.40 -3.11 7.18
CA ILE A 49 -0.21 -3.92 8.38
C ILE A 49 0.69 -5.09 7.99
N PRO A 50 1.95 -5.15 8.47
CA PRO A 50 2.88 -6.20 8.07
C PRO A 50 2.38 -7.59 8.53
N VAL A 51 2.50 -8.57 7.64
CA VAL A 51 2.22 -9.98 7.91
C VAL A 51 3.53 -10.69 8.23
N PHE A 52 3.49 -11.58 9.22
CA PHE A 52 4.66 -12.38 9.64
C PHE A 52 4.42 -13.89 9.57
N THR A 53 3.24 -14.30 9.13
CA THR A 53 2.85 -15.72 8.99
C THR A 53 3.81 -16.43 8.02
N THR A 54 4.25 -17.63 8.41
CA THR A 54 5.13 -18.48 7.59
C THR A 54 4.32 -19.33 6.59
N GLY A 55 5.00 -20.00 5.68
CA GLY A 55 4.35 -20.72 4.58
C GLY A 55 3.92 -19.81 3.41
N VAL A 56 3.59 -20.42 2.28
CA VAL A 56 3.01 -19.70 1.14
C VAL A 56 1.60 -19.27 1.52
N HIS A 57 1.35 -17.97 1.48
CA HIS A 57 0.05 -17.42 1.85
C HIS A 57 -0.31 -16.23 0.98
N GLU A 58 -1.61 -16.00 0.86
CA GLU A 58 -2.11 -14.83 0.18
C GLU A 58 -2.19 -13.63 1.11
N VAL A 59 -1.82 -12.46 0.59
CA VAL A 59 -1.85 -11.16 1.28
C VAL A 59 -2.68 -10.15 0.48
N ALA A 60 -2.90 -8.95 1.01
CA ALA A 60 -3.50 -7.87 0.23
C ALA A 60 -2.49 -7.26 -0.75
N THR A 61 -1.24 -7.05 -0.31
CA THR A 61 -0.18 -6.46 -1.12
C THR A 61 1.18 -7.05 -0.77
N ALA A 62 2.00 -7.31 -1.79
CA ALA A 62 3.42 -7.56 -1.63
C ALA A 62 4.21 -6.25 -1.83
N THR A 63 5.33 -6.11 -1.14
CA THR A 63 6.20 -4.93 -1.20
C THR A 63 6.73 -4.68 -2.62
N GLY A 64 6.66 -3.43 -3.09
CA GLY A 64 7.11 -3.03 -4.42
C GLY A 64 8.61 -3.24 -4.70
N ALA A 65 9.41 -3.49 -3.67
CA ALA A 65 10.85 -3.71 -3.82
C ALA A 65 11.22 -5.06 -4.45
N CYS A 66 10.33 -6.05 -4.40
CA CYS A 66 10.53 -7.34 -5.04
C CYS A 66 9.18 -7.96 -5.40
N LEU A 67 8.79 -7.80 -6.67
CA LEU A 67 7.56 -8.35 -7.23
C LEU A 67 7.87 -9.19 -8.46
N TRP A 68 7.20 -10.33 -8.57
CA TRP A 68 7.10 -11.12 -9.78
C TRP A 68 5.67 -11.05 -10.29
N ILE A 69 5.49 -10.52 -11.51
CA ILE A 69 4.18 -10.24 -12.07
C ILE A 69 4.10 -10.94 -13.43
N PRO A 70 3.22 -11.94 -13.61
CA PRO A 70 2.95 -12.52 -14.91
C PRO A 70 2.52 -11.44 -15.92
N ARG A 71 2.97 -11.54 -17.16
CA ARG A 71 2.66 -10.55 -18.22
C ARG A 71 1.16 -10.33 -18.38
N GLU A 72 0.36 -11.39 -18.28
CA GLU A 72 -1.09 -11.30 -18.37
C GLU A 72 -1.70 -10.46 -17.23
N VAL A 73 -1.19 -10.59 -15.99
CA VAL A 73 -1.65 -9.82 -14.84
C VAL A 73 -1.29 -8.35 -15.03
N TRP A 74 -0.06 -8.08 -15.46
CA TRP A 74 0.39 -6.72 -15.78
C TRP A 74 -0.48 -6.06 -16.85
N SER A 75 -0.77 -6.79 -17.92
CA SER A 75 -1.58 -6.31 -19.05
C SER A 75 -3.04 -6.10 -18.64
N ALA A 76 -3.59 -6.98 -17.79
CA ALA A 76 -4.95 -6.85 -17.28
C ALA A 76 -5.11 -5.64 -16.36
N VAL A 77 -4.11 -5.33 -15.54
CA VAL A 77 -4.11 -4.12 -14.68
C VAL A 77 -3.89 -2.85 -15.50
N GLY A 78 -3.16 -2.93 -16.62
CA GLY A 78 -2.82 -1.76 -17.44
C GLY A 78 -1.59 -0.99 -16.98
N GLY A 79 -0.73 -1.60 -16.16
CA GLY A 79 0.46 -0.97 -15.60
C GLY A 79 0.17 0.14 -14.58
N PHE A 80 1.16 0.99 -14.30
CA PHE A 80 1.02 2.10 -13.35
C PHE A 80 0.44 3.36 -14.00
N PRO A 81 -0.52 4.04 -13.35
CA PRO A 81 -1.01 5.33 -13.85
C PRO A 81 0.13 6.37 -13.82
N PRO A 82 0.38 7.13 -14.90
CA PRO A 82 1.49 8.09 -14.95
C PRO A 82 1.43 9.17 -13.86
N TRP A 83 0.22 9.56 -13.44
CA TRP A 83 0.00 10.54 -12.38
C TRP A 83 0.25 10.01 -10.96
N PHE A 84 0.42 8.69 -10.80
CA PHE A 84 0.57 8.03 -9.50
C PHE A 84 1.92 8.34 -8.85
N GLU A 85 2.94 8.70 -9.64
CA GLU A 85 4.31 8.95 -9.18
C GLU A 85 4.90 7.78 -8.37
N SER A 86 5.33 8.03 -7.13
CA SER A 86 5.95 7.06 -6.22
C SER A 86 5.17 6.96 -4.92
N ILE A 87 5.40 5.87 -4.18
CA ILE A 87 4.73 5.47 -2.94
C ILE A 87 3.35 4.86 -3.20
N ALA A 88 3.11 3.67 -2.66
CA ALA A 88 1.85 2.94 -2.76
C ALA A 88 1.48 2.47 -4.19
N GLU A 89 2.41 2.52 -5.14
CA GLU A 89 2.22 1.96 -6.49
C GLU A 89 2.02 0.44 -6.43
N ASP A 90 2.72 -0.22 -5.52
CA ASP A 90 2.58 -1.64 -5.18
C ASP A 90 1.21 -1.96 -4.59
N ILE A 91 0.68 -1.08 -3.73
CA ILE A 91 -0.69 -1.16 -3.23
C ILE A 91 -1.66 -1.11 -4.40
N TYR A 92 -1.57 -0.10 -5.28
CA TYR A 92 -2.45 0.00 -6.45
C TYR A 92 -2.42 -1.28 -7.29
N LEU A 93 -1.23 -1.72 -7.70
CA LEU A 93 -1.06 -2.88 -8.57
C LEU A 93 -1.65 -4.15 -7.96
N CYS A 94 -1.34 -4.45 -6.70
CA CYS A 94 -1.86 -5.65 -6.03
C CYS A 94 -3.38 -5.56 -5.81
N GLN A 95 -3.91 -4.40 -5.43
CA GLN A 95 -5.36 -4.23 -5.23
C GLN A 95 -6.14 -4.34 -6.55
N ALA A 96 -5.62 -3.75 -7.63
CA ALA A 96 -6.20 -3.87 -8.97
C ALA A 96 -6.16 -5.33 -9.46
N ALA A 97 -5.03 -6.02 -9.31
CA ALA A 97 -4.89 -7.43 -9.65
C ALA A 97 -5.91 -8.30 -8.88
N ARG A 98 -6.04 -8.07 -7.56
CA ARG A 98 -7.01 -8.78 -6.71
C ARG A 98 -8.45 -8.59 -7.19
N LEU A 99 -8.87 -7.38 -7.57
CA LEU A 99 -10.19 -7.13 -8.13
C LEU A 99 -10.46 -7.93 -9.39
N LEU A 100 -9.45 -8.03 -10.26
CA LEU A 100 -9.48 -8.79 -11.51
C LEU A 100 -9.35 -10.31 -11.30
N GLY A 101 -9.29 -10.77 -10.05
CA GLY A 101 -9.26 -12.19 -9.69
C GLY A 101 -7.86 -12.80 -9.58
N TYR A 102 -6.80 -12.01 -9.73
CA TYR A 102 -5.42 -12.46 -9.58
C TYR A 102 -4.97 -12.25 -8.13
N PRO A 103 -4.73 -13.31 -7.35
CA PRO A 103 -4.31 -13.16 -5.96
C PRO A 103 -2.91 -12.56 -5.85
N THR A 104 -2.60 -12.00 -4.70
CA THR A 104 -1.23 -11.65 -4.31
C THR A 104 -0.76 -12.66 -3.27
N ARG A 105 0.40 -13.28 -3.49
CA ARG A 105 0.98 -14.30 -2.61
C ARG A 105 2.39 -13.94 -2.21
N VAL A 106 2.74 -14.23 -0.96
CA VAL A 106 4.13 -14.18 -0.51
C VAL A 106 4.60 -15.60 -0.27
N LEU A 107 5.76 -15.93 -0.84
CA LEU A 107 6.32 -17.28 -0.78
C LEU A 107 7.07 -17.51 0.54
N ASP A 108 7.15 -18.75 0.97
CA ASP A 108 8.07 -19.15 2.02
C ASP A 108 9.44 -19.46 1.42
N ALA A 109 10.16 -18.41 1.07
CA ALA A 109 11.43 -18.48 0.37
C ALA A 109 12.46 -17.55 1.04
N PRO A 110 13.77 -17.69 0.73
CA PRO A 110 14.85 -17.00 1.44
C PRO A 110 14.70 -15.47 1.50
N GLY A 111 14.04 -14.86 0.52
CA GLY A 111 13.62 -13.46 0.55
C GLY A 111 14.60 -12.51 -0.11
N PHE A 112 14.57 -11.25 0.31
CA PHE A 112 15.50 -10.23 -0.15
C PHE A 112 15.80 -9.21 0.93
N ASP A 113 17.01 -8.67 0.91
CA ASP A 113 17.46 -7.64 1.82
C ASP A 113 17.27 -6.25 1.20
N GLN A 114 16.74 -5.30 1.97
CA GLN A 114 16.50 -3.94 1.53
C GLN A 114 17.00 -2.92 2.55
N TRP A 115 17.56 -1.81 2.06
CA TRP A 115 17.80 -0.62 2.88
C TRP A 115 16.50 0.15 3.09
N ILE A 116 15.87 -0.06 4.23
CA ILE A 116 14.62 0.63 4.58
C ILE A 116 14.94 2.05 5.08
N GLY A 117 14.35 3.06 4.45
CA GLY A 117 14.33 4.43 4.96
C GLY A 117 15.39 5.43 4.45
N LYS A 118 16.42 5.01 3.68
CA LYS A 118 17.48 5.94 3.20
C LYS A 118 17.09 6.74 1.96
N ASN A 119 16.37 6.16 1.00
CA ASN A 119 16.14 6.83 -0.28
C ASN A 119 14.96 7.81 -0.28
N LEU A 120 14.01 7.66 0.67
CA LEU A 120 12.80 8.49 0.73
C LEU A 120 12.42 8.93 2.15
N GLY A 121 13.32 8.80 3.13
CA GLY A 121 13.18 9.38 4.48
C GLY A 121 11.85 9.07 5.17
N GLY A 122 11.48 7.80 5.31
CA GLY A 122 10.35 7.42 6.16
C GLY A 122 10.00 5.94 6.19
N GLY A 123 9.38 5.52 7.30
CA GLY A 123 8.91 4.15 7.55
C GLY A 123 9.68 3.39 8.62
N LYS A 124 10.79 3.92 9.12
CA LYS A 124 11.53 3.35 10.25
C LYS A 124 11.17 4.09 11.54
N VAL A 125 10.85 3.36 12.60
CA VAL A 125 10.96 3.85 13.97
C VAL A 125 12.45 4.07 14.20
N MET A 126 12.87 5.33 14.19
CA MET A 126 14.23 5.72 14.51
C MET A 126 14.18 6.46 15.85
N ASP A 127 14.85 5.91 16.87
CA ASP A 127 14.85 6.47 18.23
C ASP A 127 13.44 6.52 18.84
N ASP A 128 12.69 5.41 18.75
CA ASP A 128 11.29 5.28 19.19
C ASP A 128 10.26 6.21 18.52
N LYS A 129 10.67 6.95 17.47
CA LYS A 129 9.77 7.85 16.72
C LYS A 129 9.74 7.54 15.23
N LEU A 130 8.55 7.64 14.65
CA LEU A 130 8.34 7.57 13.21
C LEU A 130 8.82 8.87 12.57
N LYS A 131 9.95 8.84 11.85
CA LYS A 131 10.46 10.00 11.08
C LYS A 131 9.95 9.92 9.65
N THR A 132 9.34 10.99 9.13
CA THR A 132 8.91 11.08 7.72
C THR A 132 9.07 12.49 7.16
N THR A 133 9.12 12.64 5.83
CA THR A 133 9.11 13.95 5.16
C THR A 133 7.70 14.35 4.75
N ALA A 134 7.42 15.67 4.73
CA ALA A 134 6.12 16.19 4.28
C ALA A 134 5.73 15.72 2.87
N ARG A 135 6.69 15.65 1.93
CA ARG A 135 6.45 15.17 0.55
C ARG A 135 6.02 13.71 0.52
N ARG A 136 6.72 12.83 1.25
CA ARG A 136 6.37 11.41 1.30
C ARG A 136 5.00 11.18 1.93
N ARG A 137 4.69 11.91 3.01
CA ARG A 137 3.38 11.84 3.66
C ARG A 137 2.27 12.29 2.70
N ALA A 138 2.46 13.40 1.99
CA ALA A 138 1.52 13.89 0.98
C ALA A 138 1.25 12.81 -0.10
N LEU A 139 2.32 12.25 -0.68
CA LEU A 139 2.20 11.18 -1.70
C LEU A 139 1.51 9.94 -1.14
N SER A 140 1.87 9.50 0.07
CA SER A 140 1.26 8.33 0.70
C SER A 140 -0.24 8.51 0.92
N GLU A 141 -0.68 9.61 1.51
CA GLU A 141 -2.10 9.84 1.77
C GLU A 141 -2.88 10.06 0.47
N ARG A 142 -2.31 10.81 -0.50
CA ARG A 142 -2.90 10.97 -1.84
C ARG A 142 -3.09 9.65 -2.55
N ASN A 143 -2.02 8.85 -2.66
CA ASN A 143 -2.03 7.62 -3.45
C ASN A 143 -2.91 6.56 -2.79
N LYS A 144 -2.91 6.42 -1.46
CA LYS A 144 -3.87 5.57 -0.74
C LYS A 144 -5.32 5.94 -1.04
N THR A 145 -5.62 7.24 -0.99
CA THR A 145 -6.97 7.76 -1.33
C THR A 145 -7.33 7.43 -2.78
N ALA A 146 -6.37 7.56 -3.70
CA ALA A 146 -6.56 7.18 -5.10
C ALA A 146 -6.83 5.68 -5.24
N VAL A 147 -6.11 4.80 -4.55
CA VAL A 147 -6.39 3.35 -4.59
C VAL A 147 -7.77 3.04 -4.01
N MET A 148 -8.19 3.70 -2.92
CA MET A 148 -9.56 3.56 -2.42
C MET A 148 -10.56 3.91 -3.52
N LEU A 149 -10.42 5.09 -4.15
CA LEU A 149 -11.30 5.54 -5.23
C LEU A 149 -11.31 4.59 -6.43
N LEU A 150 -10.19 3.97 -6.78
CA LEU A 150 -10.09 3.03 -7.88
C LEU A 150 -10.68 1.65 -7.54
N CYS A 151 -10.38 1.15 -6.34
CA CYS A 151 -10.53 -0.27 -6.03
C CYS A 151 -11.73 -0.60 -5.13
N TYR A 152 -12.13 0.29 -4.23
CA TYR A 152 -13.19 -0.05 -3.27
C TYR A 152 -14.54 -0.22 -3.95
N PRO A 153 -15.38 -1.17 -3.49
CA PRO A 153 -16.75 -1.26 -3.97
C PRO A 153 -17.53 0.01 -3.61
N ALA A 154 -18.52 0.38 -4.44
CA ALA A 154 -19.22 1.66 -4.32
C ALA A 154 -19.85 1.89 -2.92
N TRP A 155 -20.44 0.85 -2.33
CA TRP A 155 -21.01 0.92 -0.97
C TRP A 155 -19.95 1.24 0.09
N ALA A 156 -18.74 0.68 -0.04
CA ALA A 156 -17.66 0.93 0.91
C ALA A 156 -17.11 2.34 0.73
N LEU A 157 -16.99 2.83 -0.51
CA LEU A 157 -16.60 4.21 -0.77
C LEU A 157 -17.57 5.21 -0.17
N LEU A 158 -18.88 4.97 -0.30
CA LEU A 158 -19.90 5.89 0.22
C LEU A 158 -19.76 6.12 1.73
N VAL A 159 -19.38 5.09 2.48
CA VAL A 159 -19.21 5.16 3.94
C VAL A 159 -17.79 5.55 4.33
N LEU A 160 -16.78 4.92 3.75
CA LEU A 160 -15.38 5.03 4.20
C LEU A 160 -14.70 6.30 3.68
N LEU A 161 -15.08 6.83 2.52
CA LEU A 161 -14.43 8.02 1.97
C LEU A 161 -14.71 9.28 2.82
N PRO A 162 -15.96 9.56 3.26
CA PRO A 162 -16.22 10.66 4.19
C PRO A 162 -15.49 10.49 5.54
N ILE A 163 -15.46 9.27 6.08
CA ILE A 163 -14.75 8.98 7.33
C ILE A 163 -13.25 9.19 7.16
N HIS A 164 -12.67 8.72 6.05
CA HIS A 164 -11.27 8.93 5.71
C HIS A 164 -10.93 10.42 5.62
N ALA A 165 -11.76 11.20 4.92
CA ALA A 165 -11.58 12.65 4.82
C ALA A 165 -11.65 13.33 6.19
N LEU A 166 -12.59 12.93 7.05
CA LEU A 166 -12.69 13.41 8.43
C LEU A 166 -11.42 13.06 9.24
N LEU A 167 -10.94 11.82 9.16
CA LEU A 167 -9.73 11.39 9.86
C LEU A 167 -8.48 12.14 9.38
N LEU A 168 -8.35 12.39 8.08
CA LEU A 168 -7.28 13.23 7.53
C LEU A 168 -7.40 14.68 8.05
N GLY A 169 -8.62 15.22 8.15
CA GLY A 169 -8.87 16.54 8.72
C GLY A 169 -8.49 16.63 10.20
N ILE A 170 -8.84 15.61 11.00
CA ILE A 170 -8.45 15.49 12.41
C ILE A 170 -6.92 15.39 12.53
N GLU A 171 -6.26 14.57 11.71
CA GLU A 171 -4.80 14.45 11.71
C GLU A 171 -4.13 15.79 11.34
N ALA A 172 -4.65 16.48 10.33
CA ALA A 172 -4.17 17.80 9.92
C ALA A 172 -4.32 18.83 11.05
N LEU A 173 -5.48 18.85 11.73
CA LEU A 173 -5.75 19.72 12.86
C LEU A 173 -4.81 19.43 14.04
N PHE A 174 -4.63 18.15 14.36
CA PHE A 174 -3.71 17.71 15.41
C PHE A 174 -2.28 18.17 15.14
N LEU A 175 -1.76 17.94 13.93
CA LEU A 175 -0.41 18.37 13.53
C LEU A 175 -0.25 19.89 13.51
N TRP A 176 -1.33 20.60 13.19
CA TRP A 176 -1.34 22.05 13.22
C TRP A 176 -1.25 22.59 14.65
N ILE A 177 -2.04 22.03 15.58
CA ILE A 177 -2.05 22.42 16.99
C ILE A 177 -0.75 21.99 17.68
N SER A 178 -0.17 20.83 17.33
CA SER A 178 1.05 20.30 17.92
C SER A 178 2.34 21.03 17.48
N GLY A 179 2.21 22.14 16.74
CA GLY A 179 3.35 22.99 16.37
C GLY A 179 4.20 22.48 15.19
N SER A 180 3.74 21.51 14.41
CA SER A 180 4.50 20.99 13.24
C SER A 180 4.64 22.00 12.08
N GLY A 181 3.91 23.12 12.15
CA GLY A 181 4.00 24.25 11.22
C GLY A 181 2.94 24.22 10.12
N ARG A 182 2.21 25.35 9.96
CA ARG A 182 1.12 25.54 8.98
C ARG A 182 1.51 25.14 7.54
N GLY A 183 2.72 25.51 7.13
CA GLY A 183 3.23 25.20 5.79
C GLY A 183 3.40 23.69 5.53
N LYS A 184 3.81 22.91 6.55
CA LYS A 184 3.95 21.45 6.41
C LYS A 184 2.59 20.78 6.30
N VAL A 185 1.63 21.17 7.15
CA VAL A 185 0.26 20.65 7.11
C VAL A 185 -0.40 20.95 5.76
N ALA A 186 -0.31 22.20 5.28
CA ALA A 186 -0.84 22.58 3.97
C ALA A 186 -0.19 21.78 2.82
N ARG A 187 1.12 21.52 2.89
CA ARG A 187 1.84 20.72 1.89
C ARG A 187 1.42 19.24 1.89
N ILE A 188 1.10 18.69 3.06
CA ILE A 188 0.69 17.28 3.20
C ILE A 188 -0.76 17.11 2.72
N TYR A 189 -1.69 17.87 3.29
CA TYR A 189 -3.13 17.63 3.09
C TYR A 189 -3.73 18.50 1.99
N GLY A 190 -3.22 19.71 1.79
CA GLY A 190 -3.72 20.63 0.77
C GLY A 190 -3.45 20.16 -0.66
N ALA A 191 -2.47 19.27 -0.86
CA ALA A 191 -2.15 18.71 -2.18
C ALA A 191 -3.04 17.51 -2.57
N ILE A 192 -3.78 16.91 -1.63
CA ILE A 192 -4.50 15.66 -1.87
C ILE A 192 -5.68 15.90 -2.83
N LEU A 193 -6.65 16.72 -2.41
CA LEU A 193 -7.89 16.93 -3.18
C LEU A 193 -7.66 17.58 -4.54
N PRO A 194 -6.82 18.64 -4.69
CA PRO A 194 -6.62 19.27 -6.00
C PRO A 194 -6.03 18.31 -7.03
N VAL A 195 -5.10 17.44 -6.63
CA VAL A 195 -4.52 16.45 -7.54
C VAL A 195 -5.55 15.40 -7.93
N LEU A 196 -6.28 14.83 -6.96
CA LEU A 196 -7.34 13.86 -7.27
C LEU A 196 -8.45 14.44 -8.14
N TRP A 197 -8.78 15.73 -7.95
CA TRP A 197 -9.75 16.42 -8.79
C TRP A 197 -9.24 16.69 -10.20
N ARG A 198 -7.96 17.06 -10.35
CA ARG A 198 -7.33 17.22 -11.66
C ARG A 198 -7.33 15.90 -12.44
N GLU A 199 -6.98 14.80 -11.77
CA GLU A 199 -6.92 13.47 -12.37
C GLU A 199 -8.28 12.73 -12.36
N ARG A 200 -9.40 13.40 -12.05
CA ARG A 200 -10.71 12.77 -11.84
C ARG A 200 -11.19 11.95 -13.04
N GLU A 201 -10.91 12.41 -14.26
CA GLU A 201 -11.31 11.74 -15.50
C GLU A 201 -10.49 10.46 -15.70
N ALA A 202 -9.18 10.51 -15.47
CA ALA A 202 -8.31 9.34 -15.49
C ALA A 202 -8.68 8.32 -14.40
N ILE A 203 -8.97 8.80 -13.19
CA ILE A 203 -9.43 7.95 -12.08
C ILE A 203 -10.78 7.30 -12.42
N SER A 204 -11.73 8.06 -12.96
CA SER A 204 -13.04 7.54 -13.35
C SER A 204 -12.93 6.48 -14.45
N ALA A 205 -12.16 6.76 -15.50
CA ALA A 205 -11.93 5.84 -16.61
C ALA A 205 -11.28 4.53 -16.13
N LEU A 206 -10.21 4.64 -15.31
CA LEU A 206 -9.51 3.49 -14.77
C LEU A 206 -10.38 2.69 -13.79
N ARG A 207 -11.13 3.37 -12.92
CA ARG A 207 -12.11 2.72 -12.04
C ARG A 207 -13.14 1.97 -12.87
N HIS A 208 -13.70 2.60 -13.90
CA HIS A 208 -14.68 1.95 -14.77
C HIS A 208 -14.09 0.68 -15.39
N GLN A 209 -12.89 0.76 -15.97
CA GLN A 209 -12.17 -0.39 -16.53
C GLN A 209 -12.00 -1.53 -15.51
N LEU A 210 -11.53 -1.22 -14.29
CA LEU A 210 -11.32 -2.23 -13.25
C LEU A 210 -12.64 -2.83 -12.75
N GLN A 211 -13.68 -2.01 -12.60
CA GLN A 211 -14.96 -2.44 -12.04
C GLN A 211 -15.81 -3.23 -13.05
N THR A 212 -15.67 -2.98 -14.36
CA THR A 212 -16.35 -3.77 -15.41
C THR A 212 -15.72 -5.16 -15.58
N HIS A 213 -14.40 -5.27 -15.39
CA HIS A 213 -13.67 -6.54 -15.54
C HIS A 213 -13.42 -7.28 -14.22
N LYS A 214 -13.96 -6.77 -13.10
CA LYS A 214 -13.75 -7.39 -11.79
C LYS A 214 -14.27 -8.83 -11.80
N LYS A 215 -13.51 -9.72 -11.17
CA LYS A 215 -13.88 -11.14 -10.97
C LYS A 215 -14.22 -11.45 -9.51
N GLN A 216 -14.00 -10.50 -8.60
CA GLN A 216 -14.31 -10.66 -7.18
C GLN A 216 -15.50 -9.79 -6.74
N SER A 217 -16.31 -10.32 -5.84
CA SER A 217 -17.34 -9.52 -5.17
C SER A 217 -16.70 -8.51 -4.21
N GLY A 218 -17.37 -7.39 -3.98
CA GLY A 218 -16.88 -6.35 -3.06
C GLY A 218 -16.60 -6.89 -1.65
N TRP A 219 -17.44 -7.79 -1.14
CA TRP A 219 -17.23 -8.44 0.16
C TRP A 219 -15.99 -9.32 0.19
N ARG A 220 -15.75 -10.12 -0.87
CA ARG A 220 -14.55 -10.96 -0.97
C ARG A 220 -13.28 -10.13 -1.04
N PHE A 221 -13.34 -9.00 -1.77
CA PHE A 221 -12.26 -8.03 -1.83
C PHE A 221 -11.95 -7.43 -0.43
N MET A 222 -12.98 -7.01 0.31
CA MET A 222 -12.86 -6.38 1.63
C MET A 222 -12.45 -7.35 2.76
N ARG A 223 -12.49 -8.67 2.57
CA ARG A 223 -12.16 -9.68 3.61
C ARG A 223 -10.75 -9.55 4.20
N ARG A 224 -9.83 -8.94 3.46
CA ARG A 224 -8.42 -8.71 3.85
C ARG A 224 -8.18 -7.39 4.58
N PHE A 225 -9.25 -6.64 4.85
CA PHE A 225 -9.16 -5.36 5.53
C PHE A 225 -9.54 -5.51 7.00
N HIS A 226 -8.67 -4.99 7.87
CA HIS A 226 -8.90 -4.93 9.30
C HIS A 226 -9.73 -3.70 9.65
N TRP A 227 -10.73 -3.89 10.50
CA TRP A 227 -11.64 -2.83 10.95
C TRP A 227 -10.94 -1.77 11.81
N LEU A 228 -9.97 -2.18 12.62
CA LEU A 228 -9.28 -1.27 13.54
C LEU A 228 -8.25 -0.42 12.78
N PRO A 229 -8.33 0.93 12.84
CA PRO A 229 -7.36 1.79 12.18
C PRO A 229 -5.95 1.56 12.70
N HIS A 230 -5.03 1.16 11.82
CA HIS A 230 -3.67 0.83 12.21
C HIS A 230 -2.91 2.06 12.70
N LYS A 231 -3.18 3.24 12.13
CA LYS A 231 -2.62 4.53 12.59
C LYS A 231 -2.92 4.78 14.07
N LEU A 232 -4.13 4.48 14.54
CA LEU A 232 -4.50 4.66 15.95
C LEU A 232 -3.70 3.70 16.84
N ARG A 233 -3.57 2.43 16.44
CA ARG A 233 -2.75 1.45 17.16
C ARG A 233 -1.28 1.87 17.23
N MET A 234 -0.74 2.42 16.14
CA MET A 234 0.64 2.92 16.08
C MET A 234 0.84 4.16 16.95
N LEU A 235 -0.12 5.10 16.94
CA LEU A 235 -0.10 6.29 17.80
C LEU A 235 -0.10 5.89 19.30
N LEU A 236 -0.94 4.93 19.68
CA LEU A 236 -1.01 4.41 21.05
C LEU A 236 0.29 3.71 21.47
N ARG A 237 0.99 3.06 20.54
CA ARG A 237 2.20 2.28 20.82
C ARG A 237 3.50 3.09 20.79
N HIS A 238 3.60 4.08 19.89
CA HIS A 238 4.84 4.79 19.59
C HIS A 238 4.74 6.31 19.72
N GLY A 239 3.57 6.84 20.10
CA GLY A 239 3.35 8.28 20.22
C GLY A 239 3.26 9.00 18.88
N ALA A 240 3.29 10.34 18.93
CA ALA A 240 3.13 11.19 17.76
C ALA A 240 4.34 11.10 16.81
N PRO A 241 4.12 10.96 15.48
CA PRO A 241 5.20 10.90 14.50
C PRO A 241 5.95 12.25 14.38
N GLU A 242 7.26 12.20 14.14
CA GLU A 242 8.09 13.38 13.91
C GLU A 242 8.16 13.68 12.39
N ILE A 243 7.64 14.83 11.97
CA ILE A 243 7.63 15.25 10.56
C ILE A 243 8.75 16.24 10.31
N ARG A 244 9.74 15.82 9.51
CA ARG A 244 10.86 16.66 9.07
C ARG A 244 10.49 17.48 7.83
#